data_AF-A0A380FDQ8-F1
#
_entry.id   AF-A0A380FDQ8-F1
#
_cell.length_a   1.000
_cell.length_b   1.000
_cell.length_c   1.000
_cell.angle_alpha   90.00
_cell.angle_beta   90.00
_cell.angle_gamma   90.00
#
_symmetry.space_group_name_H-M   'P 1'
#
loop_
_entity.id
_entity.type
_entity.pdbx_description
1 polymer ?
#
loop_
_entity_poly.entity_id
_entity_poly.type
_entity_poly.pdbx_seq_one_letter_code
_entity_poly.pdbx_strand_id
1 'polypeptide(L)'
;MVLISEPHMEHSRVYFGTDTRLQTMLLGVLLAFLWPPFKLKANPPRILSHTIDGLGIVSTVVIIMLFIFVDDNSDWIYNGGFYVISVLTLFVILSVVHPSAYFAKVIGNPLFVYIGKRSYSLYLWHFPVISFIHSYYVEGQIPIYVYVLDIITTLILAELSYRYIETPFRKYSFKAFSLNRFKRVSFVRTVALSIILVPTVFIFAGAFDQLGKDQQQHKPTSFSSQKKDGKSKTANNSKDDAKHKEDSTSNKVYKDIKPLLIGDSVMVDIGEYFTERVPNAEIDGKVGRNLYEATPLIQQKYESYNKAGNKVVLELGTNGDFSKAQLNELISQFDKADIYLVNTRVPRGYESHVNKLIADAAKEHKNVKVVDWYKRSKGHTEYFASDGIHLQPSGVRALSDEITKQITQ
;
A
#
# COMPACT_ATOMS: atom_id res chain seq x y z
N MET A 1 -23.15 0.07 0.30
CA MET A 1 -21.97 -0.60 0.91
C MET A 1 -22.11 -2.10 0.79
N VAL A 2 -23.00 -2.73 1.57
CA VAL A 2 -23.23 -4.21 1.58
C VAL A 2 -23.51 -4.82 0.19
N LEU A 3 -24.21 -4.09 -0.69
CA LEU A 3 -24.53 -4.57 -2.04
C LEU A 3 -23.36 -4.49 -3.05
N ILE A 4 -22.30 -3.73 -2.73
CA ILE A 4 -21.18 -3.42 -3.64
C ILE A 4 -19.90 -4.14 -3.16
N SER A 5 -19.83 -4.51 -1.88
CA SER A 5 -18.71 -5.24 -1.31
C SER A 5 -18.79 -6.71 -1.72
N GLU A 6 -17.83 -7.15 -2.52
CA GLU A 6 -17.60 -8.55 -2.85
C GLU A 6 -16.47 -9.11 -1.97
N PRO A 7 -16.63 -10.30 -1.37
CA PRO A 7 -15.55 -10.94 -0.62
C PRO A 7 -14.34 -11.20 -1.52
N HIS A 8 -13.13 -10.94 -1.01
CA HIS A 8 -11.87 -11.20 -1.73
C HIS A 8 -11.63 -10.40 -3.02
N MET A 9 -12.34 -9.28 -3.19
CA MET A 9 -12.16 -8.33 -4.29
C MET A 9 -11.65 -6.98 -3.79
N GLU A 10 -11.07 -6.18 -4.69
CA GLU A 10 -10.48 -4.88 -4.36
C GLU A 10 -11.49 -3.93 -3.67
N HIS A 11 -11.25 -3.55 -2.42
CA HIS A 11 -12.19 -2.74 -1.61
C HIS A 11 -12.21 -1.24 -1.97
N SER A 12 -11.38 -0.81 -2.91
CA SER A 12 -11.16 0.58 -3.32
C SER A 12 -12.45 1.35 -3.61
N ARG A 13 -13.40 0.76 -4.36
CA ARG A 13 -14.67 1.42 -4.71
C ARG A 13 -15.54 1.70 -3.48
N VAL A 14 -15.58 0.77 -2.54
CA VAL A 14 -16.37 0.88 -1.32
C VAL A 14 -15.73 1.87 -0.35
N TYR A 15 -14.41 1.91 -0.28
CA TYR A 15 -13.66 2.78 0.61
C TYR A 15 -13.63 4.25 0.15
N PHE A 16 -13.38 4.49 -1.15
CA PHE A 16 -13.26 5.84 -1.71
C PHE A 16 -14.58 6.42 -2.25
N GLY A 17 -15.64 5.62 -2.32
CA GLY A 17 -16.94 6.05 -2.80
C GLY A 17 -17.59 7.11 -1.91
N THR A 18 -17.93 8.27 -2.48
CA THR A 18 -18.69 9.30 -1.75
C THR A 18 -20.04 8.76 -1.28
N ASP A 19 -20.75 8.03 -2.12
CA ASP A 19 -22.04 7.39 -1.84
C ASP A 19 -21.97 6.35 -0.70
N THR A 20 -20.80 5.72 -0.52
CA THR A 20 -20.55 4.70 0.51
C THR A 20 -19.86 5.24 1.76
N ARG A 21 -19.48 6.53 1.80
CA ARG A 21 -18.81 7.16 2.96
C ARG A 21 -19.55 8.36 3.53
N LEU A 22 -20.41 9.02 2.74
CA LEU A 22 -21.14 10.23 3.14
C LEU A 22 -22.00 10.02 4.40
N GLN A 23 -22.45 8.78 4.67
CA GLN A 23 -23.22 8.45 5.86
C GLN A 23 -22.52 8.86 7.16
N THR A 24 -21.19 8.74 7.22
CA THR A 24 -20.40 9.04 8.45
C THR A 24 -20.62 10.49 8.88
N MET A 25 -20.57 11.40 7.92
CA MET A 25 -20.78 12.83 8.11
C MET A 25 -22.25 13.16 8.34
N LEU A 26 -23.17 12.56 7.56
CA LEU A 26 -24.61 12.82 7.70
C LEU A 26 -25.16 12.36 9.05
N LEU A 27 -24.68 11.23 9.58
CA LEU A 27 -25.03 10.76 10.92
C LEU A 27 -24.61 11.75 12.01
N GLY A 28 -23.44 12.38 11.87
CA GLY A 28 -23.00 13.45 12.76
C GLY A 28 -23.88 14.70 12.66
N VAL A 29 -24.28 15.09 11.45
CA VAL A 29 -25.21 16.21 11.22
C VAL A 29 -26.56 15.93 11.88
N LEU A 30 -27.12 14.74 11.69
CA LEU A 30 -28.37 14.32 12.33
C LEU A 30 -28.26 14.37 13.86
N LEU A 31 -27.18 13.85 14.44
CA LEU A 31 -26.94 13.93 15.88
C LEU A 31 -26.89 15.39 16.37
N ALA A 32 -26.25 16.30 15.63
CA ALA A 32 -26.16 17.71 16.02
C ALA A 32 -27.54 18.40 16.08
N PHE A 33 -28.47 18.02 15.20
CA PHE A 33 -29.85 18.52 15.24
C PHE A 33 -30.68 17.89 16.37
N LEU A 34 -30.48 16.59 16.64
CA LEU A 34 -31.24 15.85 17.66
C LEU A 34 -30.72 16.10 19.09
N TRP A 35 -29.42 16.34 19.26
CA TRP A 35 -28.73 16.48 20.55
C TRP A 35 -27.88 17.76 20.63
N PRO A 36 -28.49 18.94 20.50
CA PRO A 36 -27.75 20.20 20.49
C PRO A 36 -27.17 20.52 21.88
N PRO A 37 -25.84 20.69 22.02
CA PRO A 37 -25.17 20.88 23.32
C PRO A 37 -25.77 22.00 24.18
N PHE A 38 -26.16 23.09 23.54
CA PHE A 38 -26.66 24.31 24.17
C PHE A 38 -28.10 24.19 24.69
N LYS A 39 -28.82 23.10 24.37
CA LYS A 39 -30.16 22.82 24.92
C LYS A 39 -30.15 21.73 26.00
N LEU A 40 -28.99 21.12 26.27
CA LEU A 40 -28.88 20.05 27.26
C LEU A 40 -28.95 20.61 28.68
N LYS A 41 -29.67 19.93 29.57
CA LYS A 41 -29.75 20.30 30.98
C LYS A 41 -28.38 20.09 31.63
N ALA A 42 -27.87 21.11 32.31
CA ALA A 42 -26.59 21.03 33.01
C ALA A 42 -26.59 19.96 34.13
N ASN A 43 -27.75 19.70 34.74
CA ASN A 43 -27.94 18.74 35.83
C ASN A 43 -29.04 17.72 35.49
N PRO A 44 -28.78 16.72 34.63
CA PRO A 44 -29.73 15.64 34.38
C PRO A 44 -29.83 14.69 35.60
N PRO A 45 -30.83 13.80 35.64
CA PRO A 45 -30.85 12.70 36.59
C PRO A 45 -29.55 11.88 36.51
N ARG A 46 -29.02 11.46 37.67
CA ARG A 46 -27.73 10.74 37.74
C ARG A 46 -27.69 9.50 36.84
N ILE A 47 -28.79 8.77 36.76
CA ILE A 47 -28.95 7.58 35.90
C ILE A 47 -28.65 7.93 34.45
N LEU A 48 -29.24 9.01 33.93
CA LEU A 48 -29.02 9.44 32.54
C LEU A 48 -27.55 9.81 32.31
N SER A 49 -26.93 10.55 33.24
CA SER A 49 -25.51 10.92 33.13
C SER A 49 -24.59 9.68 33.12
N HIS A 50 -24.83 8.72 34.00
CA HIS A 50 -24.03 7.49 34.05
C HIS A 50 -24.23 6.59 32.82
N THR A 51 -25.45 6.51 32.28
CA THR A 51 -25.70 5.78 31.03
C THR A 51 -24.95 6.41 29.86
N ILE A 52 -24.98 7.74 29.74
CA ILE A 52 -24.27 8.48 28.69
C ILE A 52 -22.75 8.31 28.83
N ASP A 53 -22.21 8.39 30.04
CA ASP A 53 -20.79 8.13 30.32
C ASP A 53 -20.41 6.69 29.97
N GLY A 54 -21.21 5.71 30.41
CA GLY A 54 -20.99 4.29 30.12
C GLY A 54 -20.98 3.98 28.63
N LEU A 55 -21.94 4.52 27.87
CA LEU A 55 -22.01 4.38 26.41
C LEU A 55 -20.76 4.97 25.74
N GLY A 56 -20.31 6.15 26.15
CA GLY A 56 -19.11 6.80 25.60
C GLY A 56 -17.83 5.99 25.85
N ILE A 57 -17.64 5.53 27.10
CA ILE A 57 -16.48 4.75 27.51
C ILE A 57 -16.44 3.41 26.79
N VAL A 58 -17.55 2.64 26.82
CA VAL A 58 -17.63 1.34 26.14
C VAL A 58 -17.39 1.50 24.65
N SER A 59 -18.00 2.50 24.02
CA SER A 59 -17.81 2.74 22.58
C SER A 59 -16.37 3.10 22.23
N THR A 60 -15.69 3.88 23.08
CA THR A 60 -14.27 4.21 22.89
C THR A 60 -13.39 2.98 23.04
N VAL A 61 -13.63 2.13 24.05
CA VAL A 61 -12.90 0.87 24.23
C VAL A 61 -13.10 -0.04 23.02
N VAL A 62 -14.32 -0.19 22.54
CA VAL A 62 -14.61 -1.01 21.34
C VAL A 62 -13.91 -0.44 20.11
N ILE A 63 -13.94 0.88 19.89
CA ILE A 63 -13.21 1.50 18.76
C ILE A 63 -11.70 1.24 18.86
N ILE A 64 -11.11 1.35 20.05
CA ILE A 64 -9.69 1.05 20.26
C ILE A 64 -9.40 -0.44 19.98
N MET A 65 -10.27 -1.35 20.42
CA MET A 65 -10.13 -2.77 20.11
C MET A 65 -10.22 -3.03 18.60
N LEU A 66 -11.18 -2.41 17.90
CA LEU A 66 -11.29 -2.51 16.45
C LEU A 66 -10.03 -2.01 15.75
N PHE A 67 -9.44 -0.91 16.23
CA PHE A 67 -8.19 -0.36 15.68
C PHE A 67 -6.98 -1.30 15.88
N ILE A 68 -6.91 -2.06 16.98
CA ILE A 68 -5.77 -2.94 17.29
C ILE A 68 -5.90 -4.30 16.59
N PHE A 69 -7.12 -4.86 16.54
CA PHE A 69 -7.32 -6.26 16.19
C PHE A 69 -7.87 -6.50 14.79
N VAL A 70 -8.35 -5.46 14.11
CA VAL A 70 -9.00 -5.64 12.81
C VAL A 70 -8.07 -5.13 11.71
N ASP A 71 -7.76 -6.04 10.79
CA ASP A 71 -6.92 -5.79 9.63
C ASP A 71 -7.68 -4.97 8.57
N ASP A 72 -6.96 -4.16 7.81
CA ASP A 72 -7.53 -3.31 6.76
C ASP A 72 -8.06 -4.12 5.56
N ASN A 73 -7.72 -5.40 5.45
CA ASN A 73 -8.27 -6.34 4.46
C ASN A 73 -9.48 -7.13 4.99
N SER A 74 -10.00 -6.79 6.17
CA SER A 74 -11.14 -7.49 6.76
C SER A 74 -12.45 -7.17 6.02
N ASP A 75 -12.95 -8.11 5.22
CA ASP A 75 -14.18 -7.97 4.40
C ASP A 75 -15.37 -7.40 5.18
N TRP A 76 -15.55 -7.78 6.45
CA TRP A 76 -16.71 -7.37 7.25
C TRP A 76 -16.77 -5.85 7.50
N ILE A 77 -15.62 -5.17 7.55
CA ILE A 77 -15.56 -3.71 7.70
C ILE A 77 -16.24 -3.05 6.49
N TYR A 78 -15.94 -3.54 5.29
CA TYR A 78 -16.47 -3.03 4.03
C TYR A 78 -17.92 -3.49 3.80
N ASN A 79 -18.29 -4.65 4.31
CA ASN A 79 -19.67 -5.18 4.34
C ASN A 79 -20.55 -4.54 5.44
N GLY A 80 -20.34 -3.26 5.75
CA GLY A 80 -21.19 -2.50 6.66
C GLY A 80 -20.62 -2.27 8.07
N GLY A 81 -19.47 -2.84 8.41
CA GLY A 81 -18.79 -2.55 9.68
C GLY A 81 -18.49 -1.06 9.90
N PHE A 82 -18.26 -0.29 8.83
CA PHE A 82 -18.15 1.18 8.94
C PHE A 82 -19.38 1.88 9.51
N TYR A 83 -20.60 1.33 9.35
CA TYR A 83 -21.79 1.88 10.01
C TYR A 83 -21.74 1.65 11.52
N VAL A 84 -21.28 0.47 11.95
CA VAL A 84 -21.09 0.16 13.38
C VAL A 84 -20.09 1.14 13.99
N ILE A 85 -18.94 1.34 13.34
CA ILE A 85 -17.92 2.31 13.78
C ILE A 85 -18.50 3.73 13.84
N SER A 86 -19.34 4.12 12.88
CA SER A 86 -19.99 5.44 12.87
C SER A 86 -20.91 5.60 14.07
N VAL A 87 -21.75 4.61 14.38
CA VAL A 87 -22.67 4.63 15.52
C VAL A 87 -21.91 4.66 16.86
N LEU A 88 -20.86 3.85 17.00
CA LEU A 88 -20.00 3.90 18.19
C LEU A 88 -19.39 5.30 18.36
N THR A 89 -18.94 5.92 17.26
CA THR A 89 -18.41 7.28 17.28
C THR A 89 -19.49 8.30 17.71
N LEU A 90 -20.74 8.13 17.28
CA LEU A 90 -21.85 8.97 17.75
C LEU A 90 -22.05 8.86 19.26
N PHE A 91 -21.94 7.68 19.86
CA PHE A 91 -22.04 7.52 21.32
C PHE A 91 -20.90 8.19 22.06
N VAL A 92 -19.68 8.16 21.50
CA VAL A 92 -18.54 8.92 22.03
C VAL A 92 -18.84 10.42 21.99
N ILE A 93 -19.32 10.94 20.86
CA ILE A 93 -19.68 12.36 20.70
C ILE A 93 -20.79 12.76 21.68
N LEU A 94 -21.85 11.95 21.78
CA LEU A 94 -22.98 12.18 22.69
C LEU A 94 -22.49 12.33 24.14
N SER A 95 -21.55 11.47 24.55
CA SER A 95 -20.94 11.50 25.87
C SER A 95 -20.06 12.72 26.10
N VAL A 96 -19.16 13.05 25.17
CA VAL A 96 -18.21 14.16 25.31
C VAL A 96 -18.89 15.53 25.27
N VAL A 97 -20.00 15.67 24.53
CA VAL A 97 -20.72 16.93 24.38
C VAL A 97 -21.67 17.20 25.57
N HIS A 98 -21.99 16.19 26.38
CA HIS A 98 -22.90 16.34 27.51
C HIS A 98 -22.24 17.06 28.70
N PRO A 99 -22.79 18.20 29.21
CA PRO A 99 -22.13 19.02 30.23
C PRO A 99 -21.84 18.31 31.56
N SER A 100 -22.64 17.31 31.94
CA SER A 100 -22.51 16.58 33.21
C SER A 100 -21.64 15.32 33.14
N ALA A 101 -21.19 14.91 31.94
CA ALA A 101 -20.48 13.66 31.74
C ALA A 101 -19.08 13.71 32.38
N TYR A 102 -18.73 12.69 33.18
CA TYR A 102 -17.38 12.55 33.72
C TYR A 102 -16.37 12.26 32.62
N PHE A 103 -16.77 11.45 31.62
CA PHE A 103 -15.93 11.10 30.49
C PHE A 103 -15.50 12.34 29.69
N ALA A 104 -16.39 13.32 29.54
CA ALA A 104 -16.08 14.60 28.91
C ALA A 104 -14.96 15.36 29.65
N LYS A 105 -14.85 15.26 30.97
CA LYS A 105 -13.77 15.88 31.75
C LYS A 105 -12.42 15.19 31.54
N VAL A 106 -12.43 13.86 31.45
CA VAL A 106 -11.21 13.06 31.23
C VAL A 106 -10.64 13.34 29.84
N ILE A 107 -11.48 13.28 28.80
CA ILE A 107 -11.05 13.53 27.42
C ILE A 107 -10.83 15.03 27.16
N GLY A 108 -11.57 15.90 27.84
CA GLY A 108 -11.43 17.36 27.78
C GLY A 108 -10.21 17.93 28.50
N ASN A 109 -9.23 17.09 28.86
CA ASN A 109 -8.00 17.57 29.51
C ASN A 109 -7.19 18.49 28.57
N PRO A 110 -6.33 19.37 29.12
CA PRO A 110 -5.62 20.37 28.33
C PRO A 110 -4.75 19.79 27.19
N LEU A 111 -4.18 18.60 27.38
CA LEU A 111 -3.32 17.95 26.39
C LEU A 111 -4.13 17.45 25.19
N PHE A 112 -5.21 16.70 25.43
CA PHE A 112 -6.06 16.22 24.35
C PHE A 112 -6.78 17.35 23.63
N VAL A 113 -7.19 18.40 24.35
CA VAL A 113 -7.73 19.61 23.72
C VAL A 113 -6.65 20.32 22.89
N TYR A 114 -5.40 20.35 23.35
CA TYR A 114 -4.29 20.92 22.59
C TYR A 114 -4.07 20.17 21.26
N ILE A 115 -4.03 18.84 21.29
CA ILE A 115 -3.88 17.98 20.11
C ILE A 115 -5.12 18.11 19.20
N GLY A 116 -6.32 18.02 19.76
CA GLY A 116 -7.58 18.10 19.03
C GLY A 116 -7.76 19.44 18.30
N LYS A 117 -7.26 20.55 18.86
CA LYS A 117 -7.24 21.85 18.17
C LYS A 117 -6.36 21.87 16.92
N ARG A 118 -5.40 20.96 16.80
CA ARG A 118 -4.43 20.84 15.70
C ARG A 118 -4.69 19.63 14.80
N SER A 119 -5.76 18.87 15.06
CA SER A 119 -6.04 17.60 14.37
C SER A 119 -6.10 17.76 12.86
N TYR A 120 -6.66 18.86 12.36
CA TYR A 120 -6.70 19.15 10.93
C TYR A 120 -5.30 19.37 10.34
N SER A 121 -4.48 20.19 10.98
CA SER A 121 -3.08 20.40 10.57
C SER A 121 -2.25 19.11 10.64
N LEU A 122 -2.44 18.29 11.69
CA LEU A 122 -1.78 16.98 11.81
C LEU A 122 -2.20 16.03 10.67
N TYR A 123 -3.50 15.95 10.40
CA TYR A 123 -4.04 15.17 9.29
C TYR A 123 -3.50 15.65 7.94
N LEU A 124 -3.33 16.95 7.72
CA LEU A 124 -2.81 17.44 6.46
C LEU A 124 -1.33 17.09 6.24
N TRP A 125 -0.51 17.20 7.28
CA TRP A 125 0.95 17.07 7.16
C TRP A 125 1.47 15.64 7.32
N HIS A 126 0.78 14.75 8.05
CA HIS A 126 1.31 13.41 8.30
C HIS A 126 1.59 12.64 7.00
N PHE A 127 0.65 12.64 6.05
CA PHE A 127 0.79 11.86 4.83
C PHE A 127 1.92 12.36 3.93
N PRO A 128 2.02 13.67 3.57
CA PRO A 128 3.17 14.17 2.82
C PRO A 128 4.50 13.87 3.50
N VAL A 129 4.62 14.09 4.82
CA VAL A 129 5.86 13.82 5.56
C VAL A 129 6.26 12.35 5.42
N ILE A 130 5.32 11.43 5.70
CA ILE A 130 5.54 9.99 5.58
C ILE A 130 5.93 9.63 4.14
N SER A 131 5.15 10.06 3.15
CA SER A 131 5.41 9.73 1.74
C SER A 131 6.78 10.22 1.26
N PHE A 132 7.17 11.45 1.61
CA PHE A 132 8.47 11.99 1.21
C PHE A 132 9.63 11.29 1.91
N ILE A 133 9.55 11.11 3.24
CA ILE A 133 10.64 10.47 4.00
C ILE A 133 10.76 9.00 3.59
N HIS A 134 9.65 8.28 3.47
CA HIS A 134 9.65 6.85 3.15
C HIS A 134 10.05 6.57 1.70
N SER A 135 9.93 7.54 0.78
CA SER A 135 10.40 7.36 -0.61
C SER A 135 11.91 7.06 -0.73
N TYR A 136 12.71 7.40 0.29
CA TYR A 136 14.14 7.10 0.37
C TYR A 136 14.45 5.71 0.96
N TYR A 137 13.43 5.01 1.42
CA TYR A 137 13.56 3.69 2.02
C TYR A 137 12.75 2.67 1.21
N VAL A 138 13.13 1.42 1.36
CA VAL A 138 12.37 0.31 0.81
C VAL A 138 11.29 -0.05 1.83
N GLU A 139 10.02 -0.09 1.40
CA GLU A 139 8.91 -0.54 2.25
C GLU A 139 9.25 -1.88 2.95
N GLY A 140 8.84 -2.02 4.22
CA GLY A 140 9.15 -3.18 5.06
C GLY A 140 10.59 -3.25 5.59
N GLN A 141 11.48 -2.34 5.17
CA GLN A 141 12.86 -2.24 5.66
C GLN A 141 13.17 -0.89 6.31
N ILE A 142 12.11 -0.16 6.69
CA ILE A 142 12.20 1.19 7.25
C ILE A 142 12.69 1.10 8.72
N PRO A 143 13.83 1.73 9.07
CA PRO A 143 14.33 1.71 10.43
C PRO A 143 13.41 2.45 11.43
N ILE A 144 13.40 2.01 12.70
CA ILE A 144 12.51 2.58 13.73
C ILE A 144 12.70 4.10 13.94
N TYR A 145 13.92 4.61 13.77
CA TYR A 145 14.21 6.03 13.94
C TYR A 145 13.50 6.91 12.88
N VAL A 146 13.17 6.34 11.72
CA VAL A 146 12.45 7.04 10.65
C VAL A 146 11.03 7.35 11.10
N TYR A 147 10.34 6.41 11.73
CA TYR A 147 9.00 6.65 12.30
C TYR A 147 9.01 7.73 13.39
N VAL A 148 10.07 7.78 14.21
CA VAL A 148 10.25 8.86 15.19
C VAL A 148 10.44 10.21 14.49
N LEU A 149 11.21 10.23 13.40
CA LEU A 149 11.41 11.42 12.58
C LEU A 149 10.10 11.88 11.92
N ASP A 150 9.25 10.96 11.44
CA ASP A 150 7.95 11.27 10.85
C ASP A 150 7.05 11.97 11.87
N ILE A 151 6.96 11.43 13.09
CA ILE A 151 6.14 12.01 14.16
C ILE A 151 6.64 13.41 14.52
N ILE A 152 7.94 13.57 14.76
CA ILE A 152 8.53 14.86 15.13
C ILE A 152 8.31 15.90 14.02
N THR A 153 8.60 15.52 12.78
CA THR A 153 8.46 16.42 11.62
C THR A 153 7.00 16.81 11.40
N THR A 154 6.08 15.85 11.50
CA THR A 154 4.63 16.09 11.42
C THR A 154 4.16 17.04 12.51
N LEU A 155 4.58 16.85 13.76
CA LEU A 155 4.21 17.73 14.88
C LEU A 155 4.73 19.16 14.66
N ILE A 156 5.97 19.32 14.21
CA ILE A 156 6.57 20.64 13.93
C ILE A 156 5.81 21.33 12.81
N LEU A 157 5.61 20.67 11.67
CA LEU A 157 4.92 21.25 10.51
C LEU A 157 3.45 21.55 10.83
N ALA A 158 2.77 20.66 11.55
CA ALA A 158 1.41 20.89 12.02
C ALA A 158 1.33 22.08 12.99
N GLU A 159 2.28 22.26 13.91
CA GLU A 159 2.29 23.41 14.81
C GLU A 159 2.50 24.73 14.06
N LEU A 160 3.44 24.76 13.11
CA LEU A 160 3.70 25.91 12.26
C LEU A 160 2.46 26.24 11.41
N SER A 161 1.87 25.23 10.77
CA SER A 161 0.67 25.39 9.98
C SER A 161 -0.51 25.88 10.82
N TYR A 162 -0.73 25.30 12.00
CA TYR A 162 -1.78 25.68 12.91
C TYR A 162 -1.66 27.14 13.37
N ARG A 163 -0.46 27.56 13.80
CA ARG A 163 -0.22 28.91 14.33
C ARG A 163 -0.25 29.98 13.25
N TYR A 164 0.39 29.71 12.11
CA TYR A 164 0.64 30.74 11.11
C TYR A 164 -0.38 30.73 9.98
N ILE A 165 -0.97 29.59 9.62
CA ILE A 165 -1.90 29.47 8.48
C ILE A 165 -3.34 29.29 8.98
N GLU A 166 -3.59 28.23 9.76
CA GLU A 166 -4.94 27.82 10.15
C GLU A 166 -5.61 28.83 11.10
N THR A 167 -4.98 29.15 12.24
CA THR A 167 -5.55 30.05 13.26
C THR A 167 -5.87 31.44 12.68
N PRO A 168 -4.98 32.06 11.88
CA PRO A 168 -5.27 33.37 11.34
C PRO A 168 -6.33 33.35 10.25
N PHE A 169 -6.36 32.32 9.41
CA PHE A 169 -7.46 32.13 8.45
C PHE A 169 -8.79 31.92 9.18
N ARG A 170 -8.83 31.15 10.26
CA ARG A 170 -10.04 30.97 11.07
C ARG A 170 -10.54 32.26 11.73
N LYS A 171 -9.63 33.14 12.17
CA LYS A 171 -9.99 34.39 12.86
C LYS A 171 -10.34 35.54 11.92
N TYR A 172 -9.67 35.63 10.77
CA TYR A 172 -9.75 36.80 9.89
C TYR A 172 -10.08 36.45 8.44
N SER A 173 -10.33 35.18 8.12
CA SER A 173 -10.57 34.67 6.76
C SER A 173 -9.46 35.15 5.80
N PHE A 174 -9.82 35.55 4.59
CA PHE A 174 -8.88 36.08 3.60
C PHE A 174 -8.19 37.38 4.02
N LYS A 175 -8.74 38.15 4.97
CA LYS A 175 -8.10 39.39 5.48
C LYS A 175 -6.83 39.10 6.29
N ALA A 176 -6.63 37.84 6.67
CA ALA A 176 -5.35 37.38 7.20
C ALA A 176 -4.22 37.59 6.18
N PHE A 177 -4.46 37.41 4.89
CA PHE A 177 -3.41 37.46 3.88
C PHE A 177 -3.36 38.83 3.22
N SER A 178 -2.17 39.40 3.05
CA SER A 178 -1.99 40.72 2.47
C SER A 178 -0.63 40.85 1.81
N LEU A 179 -0.61 41.40 0.59
CA LEU A 179 0.62 41.79 -0.10
C LEU A 179 1.12 43.18 0.34
N ASN A 180 0.46 43.82 1.31
CA ASN A 180 0.89 45.10 1.83
C ASN A 180 2.10 44.94 2.77
N ARG A 181 3.28 45.38 2.31
CA ARG A 181 4.56 45.34 3.06
C ARG A 181 4.51 46.02 4.45
N PHE A 182 3.58 46.94 4.66
CA PHE A 182 3.41 47.62 5.95
C PHE A 182 2.72 46.73 7.01
N LYS A 183 2.05 45.65 6.61
CA LYS A 183 1.48 44.62 7.50
C LYS A 183 2.43 43.41 7.60
N ARG A 184 3.63 43.62 8.16
CA ARG A 184 4.76 42.66 8.15
C ARG A 184 4.37 41.19 8.40
N VAL A 185 3.58 40.89 9.43
CA VAL A 185 3.17 39.51 9.77
C VAL A 185 2.27 38.89 8.68
N SER A 186 1.32 39.67 8.16
CA SER A 186 0.42 39.25 7.08
C SER A 186 1.19 39.07 5.77
N PHE A 187 2.13 39.97 5.49
CA PHE A 187 3.00 39.93 4.33
C PHE A 187 3.91 38.69 4.31
N VAL A 188 4.66 38.45 5.38
CA VAL A 188 5.57 37.28 5.50
C VAL A 188 4.79 35.98 5.33
N ARG A 189 3.62 35.87 5.96
CA ARG A 189 2.75 34.71 5.79
C ARG A 189 2.29 34.52 4.35
N THR A 190 1.84 35.59 3.70
CA THR A 190 1.38 35.53 2.31
C THR A 190 2.53 35.09 1.40
N VAL A 191 3.72 35.64 1.57
CA VAL A 191 4.90 35.23 0.80
C VAL A 191 5.24 33.75 1.03
N ALA A 192 5.29 33.30 2.29
CA ALA A 192 5.58 31.91 2.63
C ALA A 192 4.55 30.93 2.03
N LEU A 193 3.26 31.28 2.09
CA LEU A 193 2.20 30.49 1.46
C LEU A 193 2.30 30.49 -0.06
N SER A 194 2.59 31.64 -0.68
CA SER A 194 2.75 31.73 -2.13
C SER A 194 3.93 30.89 -2.63
N ILE A 195 5.04 30.85 -1.88
CA ILE A 195 6.21 30.00 -2.20
C ILE A 195 5.83 28.52 -2.23
N ILE A 196 4.88 28.08 -1.40
CA ILE A 196 4.40 26.69 -1.39
C ILE A 196 3.33 26.49 -2.47
N LEU A 197 2.30 27.34 -2.49
CA LEU A 197 1.11 27.15 -3.30
C LEU A 197 1.37 27.29 -4.79
N VAL A 198 2.23 28.24 -5.21
CA VAL A 198 2.49 28.50 -6.62
C VAL A 198 3.14 27.28 -7.30
N PRO A 199 4.27 26.72 -6.80
CA PRO A 199 4.82 25.48 -7.34
C PRO A 199 3.81 24.32 -7.33
N THR A 200 3.04 24.16 -6.26
CA THR A 200 2.02 23.10 -6.18
C THR A 200 0.97 23.24 -7.28
N VAL A 201 0.49 24.46 -7.56
CA VAL A 201 -0.47 24.71 -8.66
C VAL A 201 0.16 24.40 -10.02
N PHE A 202 1.41 24.80 -10.27
CA PHE A 202 2.09 24.46 -11.51
C PHE A 202 2.28 22.95 -11.69
N ILE A 203 2.60 22.22 -10.62
CA ILE A 203 2.67 20.75 -10.62
C ILE A 203 1.30 20.15 -10.99
N PHE A 204 0.22 20.54 -10.31
CA PHE A 204 -1.13 20.01 -10.60
C PHE A 204 -1.69 20.45 -11.96
N ALA A 205 -1.25 21.59 -12.49
CA ALA A 205 -1.60 22.04 -13.84
C ALA A 205 -0.85 21.26 -14.95
N GLY A 206 -0.01 20.30 -14.57
CA GLY A 206 0.73 19.44 -15.50
C GLY A 206 1.94 20.12 -16.14
N ALA A 207 2.40 21.27 -15.60
CA ALA A 207 3.55 21.99 -16.16
C ALA A 207 4.84 21.17 -16.13
N PHE A 208 4.89 20.13 -15.29
CA PHE A 208 6.03 19.22 -15.15
C PHE A 208 5.73 17.78 -15.65
N ASP A 209 4.55 17.52 -16.23
CA ASP A 209 4.16 16.17 -16.66
C ASP A 209 5.12 15.57 -17.70
N GLN A 210 5.70 16.43 -18.55
CA GLN A 210 6.69 15.98 -19.55
C GLN A 210 7.95 15.39 -18.91
N LEU A 211 8.34 15.84 -17.72
CA LEU A 211 9.51 15.32 -17.00
C LEU A 211 9.23 13.96 -16.32
N GLY A 212 7.97 13.68 -15.97
CA GLY A 212 7.55 12.39 -15.38
C GLY A 212 7.22 11.30 -16.42
N LYS A 213 6.80 11.70 -17.62
CA LYS A 213 6.39 10.77 -18.69
C LYS A 213 7.54 9.90 -19.21
N ASP A 214 8.77 10.39 -19.21
CA ASP A 214 9.95 9.63 -19.67
C ASP A 214 10.28 8.42 -18.78
N GLN A 215 9.86 8.40 -17.50
CA GLN A 215 10.10 7.26 -16.61
C GLN A 215 8.91 6.28 -16.49
N GLN A 216 7.66 6.73 -16.60
CA GLN A 216 6.49 5.87 -16.37
C GLN A 216 5.91 5.21 -17.63
N GLN A 217 6.06 5.80 -18.82
CA GLN A 217 5.47 5.23 -20.05
C GLN A 217 6.18 3.98 -20.59
N HIS A 218 7.30 3.57 -19.99
CA HIS A 218 8.13 2.47 -20.48
C HIS A 218 8.15 1.21 -19.62
N LYS A 219 7.44 1.16 -18.48
CA LYS A 219 7.30 -0.11 -17.73
C LYS A 219 6.19 -0.95 -18.38
N PRO A 220 6.51 -2.13 -18.95
CA PRO A 220 5.50 -2.97 -19.57
C PRO A 220 4.51 -3.46 -18.49
N THR A 221 3.21 -3.47 -18.81
CA THR A 221 2.16 -4.01 -17.92
C THR A 221 1.99 -5.53 -18.08
N SER A 222 2.60 -6.10 -19.11
CA SER A 222 2.67 -7.53 -19.36
C SER A 222 3.93 -7.86 -20.15
N PHE A 223 4.45 -9.06 -19.96
CA PHE A 223 5.55 -9.60 -20.74
C PHE A 223 5.15 -10.97 -21.28
N SER A 224 5.26 -11.16 -22.60
CA SER A 224 5.07 -12.46 -23.22
C SER A 224 6.16 -12.74 -24.25
N SER A 225 6.87 -13.85 -24.10
CA SER A 225 7.93 -14.28 -25.02
C SER A 225 7.43 -14.53 -26.45
N GLN A 226 6.12 -14.80 -26.64
CA GLN A 226 5.53 -15.07 -27.97
C GLN A 226 5.24 -13.82 -28.80
N LYS A 227 5.18 -12.63 -28.20
CA LYS A 227 5.02 -11.36 -28.93
C LYS A 227 6.38 -10.81 -29.40
N LYS A 228 7.10 -11.57 -30.23
CA LYS A 228 8.25 -11.06 -31.00
C LYS A 228 7.79 -10.53 -32.36
N ASP A 229 6.89 -9.56 -32.37
CA ASP A 229 6.63 -8.75 -33.55
C ASP A 229 6.73 -7.26 -33.19
N GLY A 230 7.81 -6.63 -33.68
CA GLY A 230 7.88 -5.18 -33.92
C GLY A 230 8.11 -4.26 -32.72
N LYS A 231 9.39 -3.89 -32.53
CA LYS A 231 9.89 -2.74 -31.73
C LYS A 231 9.90 -2.90 -30.20
N SER A 232 10.98 -3.49 -29.70
CA SER A 232 11.68 -2.90 -28.55
C SER A 232 13.18 -2.82 -28.89
N LYS A 233 13.59 -1.66 -29.42
CA LYS A 233 14.98 -1.22 -29.38
C LYS A 233 15.02 -0.07 -28.40
N THR A 234 15.14 -0.37 -27.12
CA THR A 234 15.61 0.60 -26.12
C THR A 234 16.92 0.09 -25.58
N ALA A 235 17.95 0.22 -26.43
CA ALA A 235 19.31 0.34 -25.93
C ALA A 235 19.39 1.69 -25.20
N ASN A 236 19.10 1.68 -23.89
CA ASN A 236 19.52 2.78 -23.04
C ASN A 236 21.03 2.65 -22.82
N ASN A 237 21.78 3.43 -23.59
CA ASN A 237 23.13 3.85 -23.24
C ASN A 237 23.06 4.66 -21.94
N SER A 238 23.01 3.98 -20.80
CA SER A 238 23.48 4.54 -19.53
C SER A 238 24.99 4.40 -19.51
N LYS A 239 25.69 5.35 -20.16
CA LYS A 239 27.06 5.67 -19.80
C LYS A 239 26.98 6.41 -18.47
N ASP A 240 27.03 5.67 -17.38
CA ASP A 240 27.60 6.07 -16.09
C ASP A 240 27.42 4.91 -15.11
N ASP A 241 28.43 4.03 -15.08
CA ASP A 241 29.03 3.47 -13.86
C ASP A 241 30.14 2.48 -14.24
N ALA A 242 31.24 3.05 -14.72
CA ALA A 242 32.51 2.35 -14.74
C ALA A 242 33.04 2.27 -13.30
N LYS A 243 32.59 1.27 -12.53
CA LYS A 243 33.30 0.62 -11.41
C LYS A 243 32.39 -0.38 -10.68
N HIS A 244 32.07 -1.50 -11.32
CA HIS A 244 31.80 -2.72 -10.58
C HIS A 244 32.61 -3.86 -11.20
N LYS A 245 33.44 -4.48 -10.35
CA LYS A 245 34.26 -5.65 -10.68
C LYS A 245 33.36 -6.69 -11.34
N GLU A 246 33.72 -7.05 -12.56
CA GLU A 246 33.19 -8.18 -13.30
C GLU A 246 33.29 -9.43 -12.42
N ASP A 247 32.14 -9.91 -11.93
CA ASP A 247 32.03 -11.26 -11.40
C ASP A 247 31.76 -12.17 -12.61
N SER A 248 32.77 -12.98 -12.94
CA SER A 248 32.94 -13.78 -14.17
C SER A 248 31.89 -14.88 -14.45
N THR A 249 30.73 -14.85 -13.81
CA THR A 249 29.64 -15.82 -14.02
C THR A 249 28.47 -15.31 -14.88
N SER A 250 28.46 -14.04 -15.31
CA SER A 250 27.23 -13.37 -15.79
C SER A 250 26.79 -13.60 -17.24
N ASN A 251 27.49 -14.40 -18.05
CA ASN A 251 27.21 -14.52 -19.51
C ASN A 251 26.77 -15.92 -19.98
N LYS A 252 26.36 -16.82 -19.08
CA LYS A 252 25.93 -18.16 -19.48
C LYS A 252 24.52 -18.13 -20.07
N VAL A 253 24.41 -18.50 -21.35
CA VAL A 253 23.14 -18.66 -22.08
C VAL A 253 22.73 -20.14 -22.10
N TYR A 254 21.52 -20.44 -21.67
CA TYR A 254 20.96 -21.77 -21.55
C TYR A 254 20.00 -22.04 -22.71
N LYS A 255 20.52 -22.63 -23.81
CA LYS A 255 19.72 -22.92 -25.01
C LYS A 255 18.98 -24.26 -24.93
N ASP A 256 19.44 -25.17 -24.07
CA ASP A 256 18.95 -26.55 -24.04
C ASP A 256 17.67 -26.74 -23.20
N ILE A 257 17.28 -25.72 -22.45
CA ILE A 257 16.09 -25.76 -21.60
C ILE A 257 14.96 -24.90 -22.20
N LYS A 258 13.72 -25.35 -22.01
CA LYS A 258 12.51 -24.68 -22.48
C LYS A 258 11.47 -24.56 -21.36
N PRO A 259 11.79 -23.83 -20.26
CA PRO A 259 10.88 -23.71 -19.13
C PRO A 259 9.67 -22.84 -19.48
N LEU A 260 8.54 -23.10 -18.83
CA LEU A 260 7.41 -22.19 -18.74
C LEU A 260 7.55 -21.35 -17.47
N LEU A 261 7.42 -20.04 -17.57
CA LEU A 261 7.41 -19.12 -16.44
C LEU A 261 6.07 -18.37 -16.45
N ILE A 262 5.25 -18.56 -15.42
CA ILE A 262 4.01 -17.80 -15.22
C ILE A 262 4.19 -16.98 -13.95
N GLY A 263 3.90 -15.68 -14.02
CA GLY A 263 3.89 -14.89 -12.80
C GLY A 263 3.24 -13.54 -12.91
N ASP A 264 3.50 -12.70 -11.92
CA ASP A 264 2.85 -11.42 -11.73
C ASP A 264 3.70 -10.23 -12.23
N SER A 265 3.68 -9.08 -11.55
CA SER A 265 4.54 -7.94 -11.86
C SER A 265 6.02 -8.27 -11.77
N VAL A 266 6.46 -9.13 -10.84
CA VAL A 266 7.89 -9.44 -10.69
C VAL A 266 8.37 -10.30 -11.86
N MET A 267 7.54 -11.19 -12.39
CA MET A 267 7.80 -11.90 -13.64
C MET A 267 7.93 -10.95 -14.84
N VAL A 268 7.14 -9.87 -14.87
CA VAL A 268 7.25 -8.82 -15.90
C VAL A 268 8.61 -8.12 -15.81
N ASP A 269 9.07 -7.77 -14.60
CA ASP A 269 10.36 -7.11 -14.39
C ASP A 269 11.54 -7.96 -14.89
N ILE A 270 11.50 -9.28 -14.71
CA ILE A 270 12.60 -10.16 -15.13
C ILE A 270 12.52 -10.64 -16.58
N GLY A 271 11.36 -10.52 -17.23
CA GLY A 271 11.05 -11.23 -18.48
C GLY A 271 12.06 -10.99 -19.61
N GLU A 272 12.45 -9.74 -19.84
CA GLU A 272 13.42 -9.39 -20.89
C GLU A 272 14.80 -9.98 -20.61
N TYR A 273 15.35 -9.69 -19.42
CA TYR A 273 16.67 -10.21 -19.01
C TYR A 273 16.71 -11.74 -18.95
N PHE A 274 15.64 -12.38 -18.49
CA PHE A 274 15.55 -13.84 -18.44
C PHE A 274 15.53 -14.45 -19.85
N THR A 275 14.82 -13.83 -20.80
CA THR A 275 14.76 -14.28 -22.19
C THR A 275 16.12 -14.20 -22.89
N GLU A 276 16.95 -13.20 -22.57
CA GLU A 276 18.31 -13.11 -23.11
C GLU A 276 19.18 -14.30 -22.67
N ARG A 277 18.95 -14.80 -21.46
CA ARG A 277 19.72 -15.90 -20.86
C ARG A 277 19.15 -17.27 -21.15
N VAL A 278 17.84 -17.38 -21.32
CA VAL A 278 17.13 -18.62 -21.64
C VAL A 278 16.24 -18.38 -22.86
N PRO A 279 16.81 -18.35 -24.08
CA PRO A 279 16.09 -17.87 -25.27
C PRO A 279 14.86 -18.70 -25.67
N ASN A 280 14.79 -19.95 -25.20
CA ASN A 280 13.69 -20.87 -25.47
C ASN A 280 12.69 -20.96 -24.31
N ALA A 281 12.79 -20.09 -23.30
CA ALA A 281 11.79 -19.97 -22.25
C ALA A 281 10.48 -19.39 -22.80
N GLU A 282 9.36 -19.94 -22.35
CA GLU A 282 8.03 -19.36 -22.52
C GLU A 282 7.70 -18.58 -21.25
N ILE A 283 7.58 -17.26 -21.36
CA ILE A 283 7.32 -16.37 -20.21
C ILE A 283 5.97 -15.70 -20.41
N ASP A 284 5.15 -15.71 -19.37
CA ASP A 284 3.87 -15.02 -19.29
C ASP A 284 3.77 -14.30 -17.94
N GLY A 285 4.15 -13.01 -17.93
CA GLY A 285 4.03 -12.11 -16.79
C GLY A 285 2.93 -11.08 -17.01
N LYS A 286 2.18 -10.74 -15.96
CA LYS A 286 1.14 -9.70 -16.00
C LYS A 286 1.11 -8.96 -14.66
N VAL A 287 1.23 -7.62 -14.72
CA VAL A 287 1.10 -6.76 -13.54
C VAL A 287 -0.28 -6.93 -12.93
N GLY A 288 -0.33 -7.09 -11.59
CA GLY A 288 -1.58 -7.29 -10.85
C GLY A 288 -2.18 -8.69 -10.95
N ARG A 289 -1.50 -9.64 -11.61
CA ARG A 289 -1.99 -11.02 -11.68
C ARG A 289 -2.03 -11.64 -10.29
N ASN A 290 -3.18 -12.19 -9.94
CA ASN A 290 -3.36 -12.99 -8.73
C ASN A 290 -3.32 -14.50 -9.05
N LEU A 291 -3.10 -15.32 -8.01
CA LEU A 291 -2.98 -16.77 -8.17
C LEU A 291 -4.27 -17.39 -8.78
N TYR A 292 -5.44 -16.89 -8.40
CA TYR A 292 -6.72 -17.41 -8.92
C TYR A 292 -6.90 -17.19 -10.43
N GLU A 293 -6.21 -16.22 -11.04
CA GLU A 293 -6.23 -16.00 -12.49
C GLU A 293 -5.34 -17.01 -13.25
N ALA A 294 -4.41 -17.68 -12.56
CA ALA A 294 -3.43 -18.55 -13.21
C ALA A 294 -4.03 -19.88 -13.66
N THR A 295 -4.94 -20.49 -12.88
CA THR A 295 -5.54 -21.79 -13.23
C THR A 295 -6.32 -21.73 -14.56
N PRO A 296 -7.25 -20.77 -14.79
CA PRO A 296 -7.93 -20.66 -16.08
C PRO A 296 -6.98 -20.38 -17.25
N LEU A 297 -5.93 -19.57 -17.02
CA LEU A 297 -4.90 -19.28 -18.03
C LEU A 297 -4.15 -20.55 -18.45
N ILE A 298 -3.79 -21.40 -17.48
CA ILE A 298 -3.06 -22.65 -17.74
C ILE A 298 -3.91 -23.61 -18.56
N GLN A 299 -5.17 -23.80 -18.18
CA GLN A 299 -6.12 -24.65 -18.90
C GLN A 299 -6.32 -24.16 -20.35
N GLN A 300 -6.34 -22.84 -20.55
CA GLN A 300 -6.53 -22.28 -21.89
C GLN A 300 -5.29 -22.41 -22.79
N LYS A 301 -4.08 -22.26 -22.25
CA LYS A 301 -2.87 -22.00 -23.06
C LYS A 301 -1.70 -22.93 -22.79
N TYR A 302 -1.58 -23.48 -21.58
CA TYR A 302 -0.34 -24.09 -21.09
C TYR A 302 -0.46 -25.55 -20.63
N GLU A 303 -1.60 -26.21 -20.84
CA GLU A 303 -1.77 -27.65 -20.54
C GLU A 303 -0.68 -28.54 -21.16
N SER A 304 -0.16 -28.15 -22.33
CA SER A 304 0.90 -28.89 -23.03
C SER A 304 2.23 -28.97 -22.25
N TYR A 305 2.42 -28.12 -21.24
CA TYR A 305 3.58 -28.13 -20.35
C TYR A 305 3.49 -29.18 -19.24
N ASN A 306 2.32 -29.79 -18.99
CA ASN A 306 2.17 -30.86 -18.00
C ASN A 306 2.71 -32.21 -18.51
N LYS A 307 4.04 -32.32 -18.63
CA LYS A 307 4.75 -33.50 -19.12
C LYS A 307 6.03 -33.74 -18.31
N ALA A 308 6.42 -35.00 -18.20
CA ALA A 308 7.68 -35.39 -17.57
C ALA A 308 8.88 -34.70 -18.23
N GLY A 309 9.76 -34.13 -17.39
CA GLY A 309 10.97 -33.41 -17.83
C GLY A 309 10.74 -31.93 -18.19
N ASN A 310 9.48 -31.48 -18.29
CA ASN A 310 9.19 -30.05 -18.40
C ASN A 310 9.39 -29.37 -17.05
N LYS A 311 9.77 -28.09 -17.11
CA LYS A 311 10.04 -27.24 -15.96
C LYS A 311 9.08 -26.06 -15.98
N VAL A 312 8.33 -25.88 -14.91
CA VAL A 312 7.36 -24.79 -14.76
C VAL A 312 7.74 -23.95 -13.56
N VAL A 313 7.95 -22.67 -13.75
CA VAL A 313 8.22 -21.70 -12.69
C VAL A 313 6.95 -20.90 -12.45
N LEU A 314 6.53 -20.82 -11.19
CA LEU A 314 5.37 -20.04 -10.77
C LEU A 314 5.84 -18.96 -9.80
N GLU A 315 5.69 -17.71 -10.20
CA GLU A 315 6.00 -16.51 -9.41
C GLU A 315 4.68 -15.77 -9.16
N LEU A 316 3.96 -16.17 -8.12
CA LEU A 316 2.63 -15.65 -7.81
C LEU A 316 2.52 -15.46 -6.30
N GLY A 317 1.99 -14.32 -5.89
CA GLY A 317 1.76 -13.96 -4.49
C GLY A 317 2.32 -12.59 -4.09
N THR A 318 2.97 -11.88 -5.01
CA THR A 318 3.43 -10.51 -4.77
C THR A 318 2.23 -9.54 -4.80
N ASN A 319 1.22 -9.84 -5.64
CA ASN A 319 0.03 -8.99 -5.81
C ASN A 319 -1.19 -9.39 -4.96
N GLY A 320 -1.09 -10.43 -4.13
CA GLY A 320 -2.18 -10.83 -3.24
C GLY A 320 -1.96 -12.15 -2.52
N ASP A 321 -2.66 -12.32 -1.41
CA ASP A 321 -2.70 -13.57 -0.65
C ASP A 321 -3.52 -14.66 -1.38
N PHE A 322 -3.34 -15.91 -0.98
CA PHE A 322 -4.12 -17.04 -1.50
C PHE A 322 -4.27 -18.15 -0.47
N SER A 323 -5.29 -18.98 -0.66
CA SER A 323 -5.54 -20.15 0.18
C SER A 323 -4.70 -21.37 -0.24
N LYS A 324 -4.50 -22.29 0.70
CA LYS A 324 -3.90 -23.61 0.42
C LYS A 324 -4.65 -24.38 -0.68
N ALA A 325 -5.97 -24.25 -0.75
CA ALA A 325 -6.79 -24.91 -1.75
C ALA A 325 -6.48 -24.39 -3.16
N GLN A 326 -6.41 -23.07 -3.33
CA GLN A 326 -6.06 -22.45 -4.62
C GLN A 326 -4.63 -22.83 -5.06
N LEU A 327 -3.66 -22.83 -4.14
CA LEU A 327 -2.29 -23.26 -4.45
C LEU A 327 -2.24 -24.73 -4.89
N ASN A 328 -2.95 -25.63 -4.20
CA ASN A 328 -2.99 -27.05 -4.56
C ASN A 328 -3.70 -27.29 -5.89
N GLU A 329 -4.77 -26.54 -6.17
CA GLU A 329 -5.45 -26.59 -7.47
C GLU A 329 -4.50 -26.17 -8.60
N LEU A 330 -3.72 -25.11 -8.40
CA LEU A 330 -2.71 -24.66 -9.37
C LEU A 330 -1.63 -25.73 -9.60
N ILE A 331 -1.08 -26.31 -8.52
CA ILE A 331 -0.06 -27.37 -8.59
C ILE A 331 -0.57 -28.58 -9.36
N SER A 332 -1.85 -28.95 -9.17
CA SER A 332 -2.46 -30.09 -9.85
C SER A 332 -2.53 -29.95 -11.37
N GLN A 333 -2.46 -28.73 -11.92
CA GLN A 333 -2.40 -28.52 -13.37
C GLN A 333 -1.08 -29.00 -14.00
N PHE A 334 -0.03 -29.21 -13.18
CA PHE A 334 1.33 -29.57 -13.61
C PHE A 334 1.89 -30.78 -12.84
N ASP A 335 1.03 -31.72 -12.45
CA ASP A 335 1.39 -32.91 -11.65
C ASP A 335 2.48 -33.80 -12.25
N LYS A 336 2.72 -33.75 -13.57
CA LYS A 336 3.76 -34.51 -14.28
C LYS A 336 5.04 -33.70 -14.55
N ALA A 337 5.02 -32.38 -14.33
CA ALA A 337 6.16 -31.51 -14.57
C ALA A 337 6.92 -31.20 -13.26
N ASP A 338 8.16 -30.75 -13.37
CA ASP A 338 8.90 -30.18 -12.24
C ASP A 338 8.45 -28.74 -12.02
N ILE A 339 7.87 -28.46 -10.86
CA ILE A 339 7.33 -27.15 -10.48
C ILE A 339 8.32 -26.43 -9.57
N TYR A 340 8.61 -25.18 -9.89
CA TYR A 340 9.49 -24.29 -9.15
C TYR A 340 8.67 -23.10 -8.65
N LEU A 341 8.30 -23.11 -7.37
CA LEU A 341 7.56 -22.02 -6.74
C LEU A 341 8.53 -20.96 -6.24
N VAL A 342 8.41 -19.73 -6.73
CA VAL A 342 9.19 -18.59 -6.24
C VAL A 342 8.48 -18.01 -5.03
N ASN A 343 9.13 -18.04 -3.86
CA ASN A 343 8.58 -17.40 -2.67
C ASN A 343 8.70 -15.87 -2.76
N THR A 344 7.82 -15.14 -2.10
CA THR A 344 7.65 -13.71 -2.32
C THR A 344 8.45 -12.89 -1.31
N ARG A 345 8.86 -11.69 -1.73
CA ARG A 345 9.45 -10.66 -0.87
C ARG A 345 8.64 -9.40 -1.13
N VAL A 346 7.67 -9.13 -0.27
CA VAL A 346 6.69 -8.06 -0.44
C VAL A 346 6.36 -7.45 0.93
N PRO A 347 6.39 -6.13 1.09
CA PRO A 347 6.12 -5.49 2.38
C PRO A 347 4.61 -5.41 2.66
N ARG A 348 3.97 -6.59 2.77
CA ARG A 348 2.54 -6.76 3.02
C ARG A 348 2.34 -7.77 4.15
N GLY A 349 1.27 -7.60 4.94
CA GLY A 349 1.01 -8.45 6.11
C GLY A 349 0.89 -9.94 5.79
N TYR A 350 0.47 -10.28 4.57
CA TYR A 350 0.31 -11.66 4.10
C TYR A 350 1.60 -12.34 3.61
N GLU A 351 2.73 -11.64 3.48
CA GLU A 351 3.99 -12.20 2.94
C GLU A 351 4.37 -13.52 3.65
N SER A 352 4.31 -13.51 4.99
CA SER A 352 4.65 -14.68 5.81
C SER A 352 3.70 -15.86 5.60
N HIS A 353 2.41 -15.58 5.35
CA HIS A 353 1.40 -16.59 5.08
C HIS A 353 1.62 -17.24 3.71
N VAL A 354 1.78 -16.43 2.66
CA VAL A 354 2.11 -16.88 1.29
C VAL A 354 3.38 -17.75 1.28
N ASN A 355 4.46 -17.27 1.89
CA ASN A 355 5.73 -17.98 1.94
C ASN A 355 5.63 -19.31 2.71
N LYS A 356 4.80 -19.36 3.76
CA LYS A 356 4.52 -20.60 4.49
C LYS A 356 3.77 -21.60 3.61
N LEU A 357 2.75 -21.17 2.87
CA LEU A 357 2.00 -22.05 1.97
C LEU A 357 2.89 -22.63 0.87
N ILE A 358 3.77 -21.82 0.27
CA ILE A 358 4.75 -22.27 -0.73
C ILE A 358 5.71 -23.30 -0.13
N ALA A 359 6.24 -23.02 1.07
CA ALA A 359 7.16 -23.93 1.75
C ALA A 359 6.50 -25.27 2.14
N ASP A 360 5.23 -25.23 2.57
CA ASP A 360 4.48 -26.43 2.93
C ASP A 360 4.11 -27.26 1.68
N ALA A 361 3.73 -26.60 0.57
CA ALA A 361 3.50 -27.28 -0.70
C ALA A 361 4.74 -28.05 -1.21
N ALA A 362 5.93 -27.47 -1.08
CA ALA A 362 7.17 -28.15 -1.47
C ALA A 362 7.52 -29.37 -0.59
N LYS A 363 6.99 -29.44 0.65
CA LYS A 363 7.12 -30.63 1.51
C LYS A 363 6.09 -31.70 1.16
N GLU A 364 4.90 -31.28 0.73
CA GLU A 364 3.77 -32.16 0.43
C GLU A 364 3.85 -32.78 -0.97
N HIS A 365 4.44 -32.06 -1.94
CA HIS A 365 4.49 -32.47 -3.35
C HIS A 365 5.93 -32.74 -3.81
N LYS A 366 6.21 -33.98 -4.24
CA LYS A 366 7.58 -34.40 -4.64
C LYS A 366 8.12 -33.69 -5.88
N ASN A 367 7.24 -33.25 -6.77
CA ASN A 367 7.60 -32.53 -7.99
C ASN A 367 7.68 -31.01 -7.78
N VAL A 368 7.52 -30.51 -6.54
CA VAL A 368 7.57 -29.08 -6.22
C VAL A 368 8.89 -28.74 -5.50
N LYS A 369 9.58 -27.72 -5.99
CA LYS A 369 10.79 -27.14 -5.39
C LYS A 369 10.57 -25.64 -5.12
N VAL A 370 11.19 -25.12 -4.07
CA VAL A 370 11.15 -23.68 -3.75
C VAL A 370 12.36 -22.97 -4.36
N VAL A 371 12.11 -21.89 -5.09
CA VAL A 371 13.11 -20.87 -5.41
C VAL A 371 13.07 -19.82 -4.31
N ASP A 372 14.06 -19.83 -3.42
CA ASP A 372 14.07 -19.04 -2.18
C ASP A 372 14.54 -17.59 -2.41
N TRP A 373 13.73 -16.84 -3.16
CA TRP A 373 13.93 -15.41 -3.40
C TRP A 373 13.87 -14.58 -2.12
N TYR A 374 13.00 -14.91 -1.17
CA TYR A 374 12.90 -14.25 0.13
C TYR A 374 14.24 -14.24 0.87
N LYS A 375 14.92 -15.39 0.92
CA LYS A 375 16.25 -15.48 1.53
C LYS A 375 17.31 -14.83 0.65
N ARG A 376 17.26 -15.03 -0.67
CA ARG A 376 18.24 -14.48 -1.63
C ARG A 376 18.30 -12.95 -1.59
N SER A 377 17.16 -12.30 -1.39
CA SER A 377 17.02 -10.85 -1.37
C SER A 377 17.21 -10.22 0.03
N LYS A 378 17.39 -11.03 1.08
CA LYS A 378 17.55 -10.55 2.44
C LYS A 378 18.81 -9.68 2.57
N GLY A 379 18.64 -8.45 3.04
CA GLY A 379 19.72 -7.49 3.24
C GLY A 379 20.15 -6.75 1.96
N HIS A 380 19.46 -6.96 0.84
CA HIS A 380 19.74 -6.34 -0.44
C HIS A 380 18.66 -5.30 -0.79
N THR A 381 18.66 -4.15 -0.12
CA THR A 381 17.74 -3.04 -0.42
C THR A 381 17.90 -2.54 -1.85
N GLU A 382 19.11 -2.62 -2.40
CA GLU A 382 19.44 -2.22 -3.76
C GLU A 382 18.77 -3.09 -4.84
N TYR A 383 18.14 -4.21 -4.47
CA TYR A 383 17.37 -5.03 -5.41
C TYR A 383 15.99 -4.46 -5.72
N PHE A 384 15.46 -3.58 -4.88
CA PHE A 384 14.08 -3.13 -4.93
C PHE A 384 13.98 -1.63 -5.22
N ALA A 385 12.90 -1.23 -5.88
CA ALA A 385 12.45 0.15 -5.89
C ALA A 385 11.94 0.56 -4.50
N SER A 386 11.61 1.84 -4.33
CA SER A 386 11.13 2.38 -3.05
C SER A 386 9.85 1.71 -2.54
N ASP A 387 9.00 1.22 -3.44
CA ASP A 387 7.78 0.46 -3.10
C ASP A 387 8.05 -0.93 -2.49
N GLY A 388 9.31 -1.40 -2.49
CA GLY A 388 9.68 -2.72 -1.97
C GLY A 388 9.14 -3.91 -2.76
N ILE A 389 8.62 -3.68 -3.97
CA ILE A 389 8.00 -4.68 -4.83
C ILE A 389 8.75 -4.78 -6.16
N HIS A 390 8.85 -3.67 -6.91
CA HIS A 390 9.47 -3.67 -8.22
C HIS A 390 10.97 -3.88 -8.10
N LEU A 391 11.54 -4.65 -9.04
CA LEU A 391 12.96 -4.94 -9.05
C LEU A 391 13.77 -3.86 -9.77
N GLN A 392 14.89 -3.49 -9.17
CA GLN A 392 15.97 -2.75 -9.83
C GLN A 392 16.79 -3.70 -10.71
N PRO A 393 17.64 -3.19 -11.64
CA PRO A 393 18.44 -4.05 -12.52
C PRO A 393 19.31 -5.10 -11.78
N SER A 394 19.82 -4.77 -10.59
CA SER A 394 20.52 -5.70 -9.69
C SER A 394 19.60 -6.83 -9.19
N GLY A 395 18.38 -6.50 -8.77
CA GLY A 395 17.36 -7.45 -8.33
C GLY A 395 16.89 -8.36 -9.46
N VAL A 396 16.66 -7.80 -10.65
CA VAL A 396 16.31 -8.55 -11.87
C VAL A 396 17.37 -9.62 -12.17
N ARG A 397 18.65 -9.25 -12.12
CA ARG A 397 19.76 -10.19 -12.28
C ARG A 397 19.75 -11.28 -11.20
N ALA A 398 19.64 -10.88 -9.94
CA ALA A 398 19.71 -11.79 -8.81
C ALA A 398 18.57 -12.83 -8.78
N LEU A 399 17.34 -12.41 -9.07
CA LEU A 399 16.19 -13.32 -9.15
C LEU A 399 16.32 -14.26 -10.35
N SER A 400 16.69 -13.71 -11.52
CA SER A 400 16.90 -14.53 -12.73
C SER A 400 17.99 -15.58 -12.54
N ASP A 401 19.08 -15.23 -11.85
CA ASP A 401 20.16 -16.16 -11.49
C ASP A 401 19.67 -17.26 -10.56
N GLU A 402 18.89 -16.92 -9.52
CA GLU A 402 18.39 -17.93 -8.58
C GLU A 402 17.39 -18.88 -9.26
N ILE A 403 16.47 -18.38 -10.09
CA ILE A 403 15.57 -19.23 -10.88
C ILE A 403 16.39 -20.15 -11.79
N THR A 404 17.34 -19.59 -12.54
CA THR A 404 18.14 -20.35 -13.51
C THR A 404 18.98 -21.43 -12.82
N LYS A 405 19.56 -21.11 -11.66
CA LYS A 405 20.31 -22.05 -10.83
C LYS A 405 19.45 -23.22 -10.37
N GLN A 406 18.19 -22.99 -10.00
CA GLN A 406 17.28 -24.05 -9.55
C GLN A 406 16.80 -24.93 -10.69
N ILE A 407 16.42 -24.35 -11.84
CA ILE A 407 15.90 -25.13 -12.97
C ILE A 407 16.99 -25.89 -13.74
N THR A 408 18.27 -25.68 -13.44
CA THR A 408 19.41 -26.36 -14.09
C THR A 408 20.09 -27.40 -13.21
N GLN A 409 19.70 -27.50 -11.94
CA GLN A 409 20.04 -28.62 -11.04
C GLN A 409 19.10 -29.79 -11.28
#